data_AF-A0A5D2GXP7-F1
#
_entry.id   AF-A0A5D2GXP7-F1
#
_cell.length_a   1.000
_cell.length_b   1.000
_cell.length_c   1.000
_cell.angle_alpha   90.00
_cell.angle_beta   90.00
_cell.angle_gamma   90.00
#
_symmetry.space_group_name_H-M   'P 1'
#
loop_
_entity.id
_entity.type
_entity.pdbx_description
1 polymer ?
#
loop_
_entity_poly.entity_id
_entity_poly.type
_entity_poly.pdbx_seq_one_letter_code
_entity_poly.pdbx_strand_id
1 'polypeptide(L)'
;MKQLQEKVKTLEEQARQKSIESVVFVKKYQLLGDINDELSSWDEICAPFDEPLPEIEARFCDQSVLISIHCEKRKGFPEKIISAIEKFNLTVINSNVMTFGSCAHITIVAQMDMEFCMTVKELVKNLRSSYIFLV
;
A
#
# COMPACT_ATOMS: atom_id res chain seq x y z
N MET A 1 -10.95 -41.77 -15.55
CA MET A 1 -10.14 -41.62 -14.33
C MET A 1 -8.86 -40.80 -14.52
N LYS A 2 -8.02 -41.05 -15.55
CA LYS A 2 -6.72 -40.35 -15.74
C LYS A 2 -6.80 -38.82 -15.91
N GLN A 3 -7.77 -38.31 -16.66
CA GLN A 3 -7.90 -36.86 -16.91
C GLN A 3 -8.26 -36.04 -15.67
N LEU A 4 -8.93 -36.64 -14.69
CA LEU A 4 -9.28 -35.94 -13.44
C LEU A 4 -8.04 -35.77 -12.56
N GLN A 5 -7.21 -36.81 -12.44
CA GLN A 5 -5.95 -36.74 -11.69
C GLN A 5 -4.97 -35.74 -12.29
N GLU A 6 -4.91 -35.66 -13.62
CA GLU A 6 -4.02 -34.71 -14.31
C GLU A 6 -4.47 -33.26 -14.07
N LYS A 7 -5.79 -33.00 -14.10
CA LYS A 7 -6.37 -31.69 -13.77
C LYS A 7 -6.15 -31.30 -12.31
N VAL A 8 -6.33 -32.24 -11.37
CA VAL A 8 -6.07 -31.97 -9.93
C VAL A 8 -4.60 -31.62 -9.72
N LYS A 9 -3.68 -32.36 -10.34
CA LYS A 9 -2.24 -32.10 -10.22
C LYS A 9 -1.84 -30.71 -10.73
N THR A 10 -2.39 -30.29 -11.88
CA THR A 10 -2.15 -28.92 -12.39
C THR A 10 -2.72 -27.83 -11.48
N LEU A 11 -3.88 -28.07 -10.86
CA LEU A 11 -4.49 -27.12 -9.93
C LEU A 11 -3.71 -27.03 -8.61
N GLU A 12 -3.20 -28.15 -8.10
CA GLU A 12 -2.32 -28.20 -6.92
C GLU A 12 -0.97 -27.50 -7.17
N GLU A 13 -0.37 -27.67 -8.35
CA GLU A 13 0.87 -26.99 -8.74
C GLU A 13 0.68 -25.47 -8.88
N GLN A 14 -0.44 -25.02 -9.46
CA GLN A 14 -0.79 -23.59 -9.55
C GLN A 14 -1.11 -22.96 -8.18
N ALA A 15 -1.74 -23.71 -7.28
CA ALA A 15 -2.02 -23.24 -5.93
C ALA A 15 -0.74 -23.07 -5.10
N ARG A 16 0.26 -23.93 -5.30
CA ARG A 16 1.56 -23.86 -4.60
C ARG A 16 2.43 -22.69 -5.04
N GLN A 17 2.25 -22.17 -6.26
CA GLN A 17 2.99 -21.01 -6.77
C GLN A 17 2.43 -19.65 -6.31
N LYS A 18 1.26 -19.60 -5.66
CA LYS A 18 0.67 -18.37 -5.10
C LYS A 18 1.22 -18.03 -3.71
N SER A 19 2.53 -18.13 -3.51
CA SER A 19 3.14 -17.54 -2.31
C SER A 19 3.16 -16.03 -2.50
N ILE A 20 2.29 -15.32 -1.78
CA ILE A 20 2.34 -13.87 -1.59
C ILE A 20 3.75 -13.54 -1.11
N GLU A 21 4.59 -13.05 -2.01
CA GLU A 21 5.98 -12.76 -1.71
C GLU A 21 6.08 -11.34 -1.14
N SER A 22 6.50 -11.28 0.12
CA SER A 22 6.85 -10.06 0.87
C SER A 22 5.69 -9.22 1.42
N VAL A 23 5.24 -9.58 2.63
CA VAL A 23 4.57 -8.64 3.53
C VAL A 23 5.65 -7.99 4.40
N VAL A 24 6.01 -6.74 4.12
CA VAL A 24 6.62 -5.90 5.14
C VAL A 24 5.48 -5.39 6.01
N PHE A 25 5.32 -6.01 7.18
CA PHE A 25 4.42 -5.51 8.21
C PHE A 25 5.02 -4.23 8.80
N VAL A 26 4.31 -3.12 8.64
CA VAL A 26 4.39 -2.00 9.58
C VAL A 26 3.14 -2.12 10.48
N LYS A 27 3.40 -2.07 11.79
CA LYS A 27 2.57 -2.36 12.98
C LYS A 27 1.07 -2.72 12.86
N LYS A 28 0.77 -3.74 13.67
CA LYS A 28 -0.51 -4.20 14.23
C LYS A 28 -1.39 -3.05 14.75
N TYR A 29 -2.53 -2.80 14.11
CA TYR A 29 -3.60 -1.98 14.69
C TYR A 29 -4.24 -2.75 15.88
N GLN A 30 -4.19 -2.16 17.07
CA GLN A 30 -4.95 -2.66 18.23
C GLN A 30 -6.36 -2.08 18.14
N LEU A 31 -7.34 -2.95 17.92
CA LEU A 31 -8.75 -2.58 17.92
C LEU A 31 -9.19 -2.46 19.39
N LEU A 32 -9.32 -1.24 19.90
CA LEU A 32 -9.83 -1.01 21.25
C LEU A 32 -11.35 -1.23 21.23
N GLY A 33 -11.75 -2.46 21.48
CA GLY A 33 -13.13 -2.85 21.75
C GLY A 33 -13.46 -2.58 23.21
N ASP A 34 -14.51 -1.79 23.39
CA ASP A 34 -15.32 -1.54 24.58
C ASP A 34 -14.67 -0.81 25.77
N ILE A 35 -15.27 0.34 26.07
CA ILE A 35 -14.98 1.23 27.18
C ILE A 35 -15.63 0.62 28.41
N ASN A 36 -14.85 0.16 29.39
CA ASN A 36 -15.24 0.32 30.78
C ASN A 36 -14.05 0.22 31.76
N ASP A 37 -14.15 1.07 32.79
CA ASP A 37 -13.42 1.06 34.06
C ASP A 37 -12.00 1.65 34.09
N GLU A 38 -12.00 2.94 34.46
CA GLU A 38 -11.12 3.53 35.48
C GLU A 38 -9.67 3.03 35.55
N LEU A 39 -8.83 3.48 34.61
CA LEU A 39 -7.40 3.61 34.89
C LEU A 39 -6.85 4.94 34.39
N SER A 40 -6.47 5.75 35.37
CA SER A 40 -5.65 6.95 35.35
C SER A 40 -4.39 6.80 34.49
N SER A 41 -4.49 7.11 33.21
CA SER A 41 -3.43 7.68 32.35
C SER A 41 -4.02 7.86 30.95
N TRP A 42 -4.74 8.96 30.74
CA TRP A 42 -5.27 9.32 29.42
C TRP A 42 -4.18 9.91 28.48
N ASP A 43 -2.92 9.96 28.92
CA ASP A 43 -1.80 10.47 28.11
C ASP A 43 -1.08 9.40 27.28
N GLU A 44 -1.42 8.11 27.43
CA GLU A 44 -0.70 7.02 26.76
C GLU A 44 -1.57 6.17 25.80
N ILE A 45 -2.88 6.44 25.74
CA ILE A 45 -3.83 5.73 24.85
C ILE A 45 -4.19 6.57 23.61
N CYS A 46 -3.91 7.87 23.64
CA CYS A 46 -3.79 8.71 22.45
C CYS A 46 -2.33 8.76 22.01
N ALA A 47 -1.72 7.62 21.65
CA ALA A 47 -0.65 7.72 20.67
C ALA A 47 -1.29 8.42 19.47
N PRO A 48 -0.85 9.62 19.08
CA PRO A 48 -1.46 10.29 17.96
C PRO A 48 -1.29 9.40 16.73
N PHE A 49 -1.96 9.77 15.67
CA PHE A 49 -1.52 9.47 14.32
C PHE A 49 -0.12 10.12 14.07
N ASP A 50 0.87 9.79 14.90
CA ASP A 50 2.19 10.42 15.10
C ASP A 50 3.28 9.70 14.32
N GLU A 51 2.90 8.87 13.35
CA GLU A 51 3.81 8.60 12.24
C GLU A 51 3.81 9.83 11.34
N PRO A 52 4.99 10.41 11.02
CA PRO A 52 5.06 11.62 10.23
C PRO A 52 4.43 11.37 8.87
N LEU A 53 3.31 12.04 8.59
CA LEU A 53 2.72 12.01 7.27
C LEU A 53 3.75 12.56 6.27
N PRO A 54 3.93 11.90 5.11
CA PRO A 54 3.09 10.82 4.59
C PRO A 54 3.52 9.42 5.01
N GLU A 55 2.53 8.56 5.24
CA GLU A 55 2.73 7.12 5.29
C GLU A 55 2.55 6.56 3.87
N ILE A 56 3.55 5.81 3.36
CA ILE A 56 3.52 5.21 2.02
C ILE A 56 3.81 3.71 2.16
N GLU A 57 2.87 2.90 1.68
CA GLU A 57 3.01 1.47 1.51
C GLU A 57 3.02 1.10 0.03
N ALA A 58 3.80 0.09 -0.34
CA ALA A 58 3.74 -0.53 -1.66
C ALA A 58 3.80 -2.05 -1.54
N ARG A 59 3.04 -2.74 -2.40
CA ARG A 59 2.99 -4.20 -2.47
C ARG A 59 3.06 -4.64 -3.91
N PHE A 60 3.89 -5.63 -4.21
CA PHE A 60 4.00 -6.23 -5.54
C PHE A 60 3.23 -7.54 -5.56
N CYS A 61 2.50 -7.79 -6.62
CA CYS A 61 1.82 -9.06 -6.87
C CYS A 61 1.83 -9.29 -8.38
N ASP A 62 2.53 -10.34 -8.82
CA ASP A 62 2.80 -10.60 -10.22
C ASP A 62 3.39 -9.37 -10.93
N GLN A 63 2.74 -8.86 -11.97
CA GLN A 63 3.11 -7.63 -12.70
C GLN A 63 2.37 -6.38 -12.18
N SER A 64 1.67 -6.48 -11.05
CA SER A 64 0.89 -5.38 -10.49
C SER A 64 1.53 -4.83 -9.23
N VAL A 65 1.39 -3.52 -9.04
CA VAL A 65 1.82 -2.77 -7.87
C VAL A 65 0.61 -2.11 -7.25
N LEU A 66 0.40 -2.36 -5.95
CA LEU A 66 -0.55 -1.62 -5.13
C LEU A 66 0.22 -0.62 -4.27
N ILE A 67 -0.16 0.65 -4.33
CA ILE A 67 0.44 1.74 -3.55
C ILE A 67 -0.65 2.37 -2.69
N SER A 68 -0.41 2.49 -1.40
CA SER A 68 -1.30 3.15 -0.45
C SER A 68 -0.57 4.32 0.19
N ILE A 69 -1.18 5.50 0.19
CA ILE A 69 -0.60 6.74 0.70
C ILE A 69 -1.59 7.39 1.65
N HIS A 70 -1.19 7.58 2.89
CA HIS A 70 -1.92 8.37 3.87
C HIS A 70 -1.21 9.71 4.04
N CYS A 71 -1.94 10.81 3.83
CA CYS A 71 -1.37 12.16 3.82
C CYS A 71 -2.41 13.20 4.25
N GLU A 72 -1.95 14.44 4.45
CA GLU A 72 -2.84 15.59 4.61
C GLU A 72 -3.51 15.94 3.28
N LYS A 73 -4.79 16.31 3.35
CA LYS A 73 -5.56 16.71 2.18
C LYS A 73 -5.00 18.01 1.59
N ARG A 74 -4.52 17.93 0.35
CA ARG A 74 -4.05 19.10 -0.41
C ARG A 74 -4.61 19.12 -1.83
N LYS A 75 -4.87 20.32 -2.32
CA LYS A 75 -5.41 20.53 -3.67
C LYS A 75 -4.34 20.20 -4.72
N GLY A 76 -4.73 19.45 -5.76
CA GLY A 76 -3.82 19.10 -6.87
C GLY A 76 -2.78 18.03 -6.51
N PHE A 77 -2.92 17.40 -5.34
CA PHE A 77 -1.94 16.46 -4.82
C PHE A 77 -2.05 15.05 -5.44
N PRO A 78 -3.26 14.47 -5.64
CA PRO A 78 -3.39 13.19 -6.33
C PRO A 78 -2.80 13.18 -7.75
N GLU A 79 -3.01 14.26 -8.51
CA GLU A 79 -2.52 14.40 -9.89
C GLU A 79 -0.98 14.42 -9.94
N LYS A 80 -0.36 15.11 -8.98
CA LYS A 80 1.09 15.17 -8.80
C LYS A 80 1.68 13.80 -8.45
N ILE A 81 1.02 13.03 -7.58
CA ILE A 81 1.45 11.66 -7.23
C ILE A 81 1.39 10.75 -8.44
N ILE A 82 0.27 10.76 -9.18
CA ILE A 82 0.09 9.91 -10.36
C ILE A 82 1.21 10.20 -11.36
N SER A 83 1.47 11.49 -11.63
CA SER A 83 2.56 11.92 -12.51
C SER A 83 3.95 11.52 -12.01
N ALA A 84 4.15 11.37 -10.69
CA ALA A 84 5.40 10.89 -10.12
C ALA A 84 5.54 9.37 -10.27
N ILE A 85 4.45 8.62 -10.12
CA ILE A 85 4.42 7.17 -10.28
C ILE A 85 4.74 6.75 -11.72
N GLU A 86 4.16 7.45 -12.70
CA GLU A 86 4.39 7.17 -14.13
C GLU A 86 5.87 7.30 -14.53
N LYS A 87 6.66 8.12 -13.83
CA LYS A 87 8.11 8.26 -14.08
C LYS A 87 8.94 7.05 -13.65
N PHE A 88 8.34 6.13 -12.89
CA PHE A 88 9.02 4.92 -12.44
C PHE A 88 8.78 3.72 -13.37
N ASN A 89 8.34 3.93 -14.62
CA ASN A 89 7.97 2.85 -15.56
C ASN A 89 6.82 1.99 -15.02
N LEU A 90 5.81 2.67 -14.47
CA LEU A 90 4.58 2.09 -13.96
C LEU A 90 3.39 2.72 -14.69
N THR A 91 2.54 1.88 -15.25
CA THR A 91 1.30 2.34 -15.90
C THR A 91 0.15 2.30 -14.89
N VAL A 92 -0.44 3.44 -14.55
CA VAL A 92 -1.57 3.50 -13.60
C VAL A 92 -2.84 2.91 -14.23
N ILE A 93 -3.40 1.86 -13.62
CA ILE A 93 -4.64 1.22 -14.05
C ILE A 93 -5.83 1.83 -13.31
N ASN A 94 -5.70 2.02 -12.00
CA ASN A 94 -6.75 2.56 -11.15
C ASN A 94 -6.16 3.46 -10.08
N SER A 95 -6.89 4.52 -9.73
CA SER A 95 -6.58 5.38 -8.60
C SER A 95 -7.87 5.68 -7.84
N ASN A 96 -7.81 5.60 -6.52
CA ASN A 96 -8.89 5.99 -5.62
C ASN A 96 -8.36 7.01 -4.61
N VAL A 97 -9.15 8.03 -4.33
CA VAL A 97 -8.82 9.06 -3.33
C VAL A 97 -10.00 9.16 -2.38
N MET A 98 -9.78 8.78 -1.13
CA MET A 98 -10.76 8.88 -0.06
C MET A 98 -10.31 9.97 0.90
N THR A 99 -11.10 11.03 1.04
CA THR A 99 -10.79 12.12 1.98
C THR A 99 -11.65 12.02 3.23
N PHE A 100 -11.05 12.26 4.39
CA PHE A 100 -11.75 12.32 5.67
C PHE A 100 -11.17 13.47 6.50
N GLY A 101 -11.98 14.50 6.76
CA GLY A 101 -11.53 15.72 7.45
C GLY A 101 -10.38 16.44 6.72
N SER A 102 -9.26 16.59 7.41
CA SER A 102 -8.00 17.13 6.91
C SER A 102 -7.07 16.06 6.31
N CYS A 103 -7.45 14.79 6.33
CA CYS A 103 -6.64 13.68 5.83
C CYS A 103 -7.16 13.17 4.48
N ALA A 104 -6.27 12.52 3.73
CA ALA A 104 -6.56 11.84 2.48
C ALA A 104 -5.83 10.48 2.46
N HIS A 105 -6.56 9.44 2.05
CA HIS A 105 -6.04 8.13 1.75
C HIS A 105 -6.11 7.90 0.24
N ILE A 106 -4.97 7.68 -0.38
CA ILE A 106 -4.83 7.49 -1.82
C ILE A 106 -4.40 6.04 -2.05
N THR A 107 -5.15 5.32 -2.87
CA THR A 107 -4.82 3.94 -3.27
C THR A 107 -4.66 3.91 -4.78
N ILE A 108 -3.52 3.42 -5.26
CA ILE A 108 -3.18 3.35 -6.68
C ILE A 108 -2.80 1.92 -7.03
N VAL A 109 -3.41 1.42 -8.10
CA VAL A 109 -3.04 0.15 -8.73
C VAL A 109 -2.36 0.48 -10.05
N ALA A 110 -1.14 -0.01 -10.23
CA ALA A 110 -0.36 0.18 -11.44
C ALA A 110 0.19 -1.15 -11.97
N GLN A 111 0.46 -1.21 -13.26
CA GLN A 111 1.15 -2.30 -13.91
C GLN A 111 2.64 -1.95 -14.07
N MET A 112 3.51 -2.94 -13.88
CA MET A 112 4.93 -2.82 -14.17
C MET A 112 5.18 -2.91 -15.67
N ASP A 113 5.86 -1.91 -16.23
CA ASP A 113 6.32 -1.98 -17.62
C ASP A 113 7.54 -2.91 -17.74
N MET A 114 7.90 -3.31 -18.96
CA MET A 114 9.05 -4.21 -19.20
C MET A 114 10.39 -3.64 -18.69
N GLU A 115 10.48 -2.32 -18.55
CA GLU A 115 11.68 -1.59 -18.10
C GLU A 115 11.68 -1.34 -16.58
N PHE A 116 10.67 -1.83 -15.84
CA PHE A 116 10.62 -1.72 -14.39
C PHE A 116 11.64 -2.64 -13.72
N CYS A 117 12.57 -2.06 -12.96
CA CYS A 117 13.66 -2.81 -12.31
C CYS A 117 13.85 -2.48 -10.83
N MET A 118 12.93 -1.73 -10.21
CA MET A 118 13.07 -1.30 -8.82
C MET A 118 12.53 -2.32 -7.83
N THR A 119 13.17 -2.42 -6.66
CA THR A 119 12.62 -3.15 -5.52
C THR A 119 11.50 -2.36 -4.85
N VAL A 120 10.63 -3.04 -4.08
CA VAL A 120 9.57 -2.39 -3.27
C VAL A 120 10.17 -1.29 -2.38
N LYS A 121 11.32 -1.55 -1.76
CA LYS A 121 12.00 -0.61 -0.85
C LYS A 121 12.47 0.64 -1.59
N GLU A 122 13.02 0.48 -2.79
CA GLU A 122 13.44 1.60 -3.65
C GLU A 122 12.24 2.41 -4.12
N LEU A 123 11.15 1.75 -4.53
CA LEU A 123 9.91 2.43 -4.92
C LEU A 123 9.37 3.29 -3.76
N VAL A 124 9.23 2.74 -2.56
CA VAL A 124 8.74 3.49 -1.39
C VAL A 124 9.67 4.65 -1.05
N LYS A 125 11.00 4.44 -1.11
CA LYS A 125 11.99 5.50 -0.87
C LYS A 125 11.86 6.62 -1.91
N ASN A 126 11.75 6.28 -3.18
CA ASN A 126 11.65 7.24 -4.28
C ASN A 126 10.32 8.00 -4.25
N LEU A 127 9.22 7.33 -3.89
CA LEU A 127 7.91 7.97 -3.69
C LEU A 127 7.93 8.92 -2.49
N ARG A 128 8.56 8.54 -1.37
CA ARG A 128 8.77 9.45 -0.23
C ARG A 128 9.60 10.67 -0.61
N SER A 129 10.69 10.47 -1.35
CA SER A 129 11.50 11.59 -1.86
C SER A 129 10.69 12.48 -2.79
N SER A 130 9.93 11.90 -3.72
CA SER A 130 9.08 12.64 -4.66
C SER A 130 8.01 13.44 -3.92
N TYR A 131 7.39 12.86 -2.89
CA TYR A 131 6.42 13.52 -2.05
C TYR A 131 6.98 14.82 -1.45
N ILE A 132 8.20 14.79 -0.90
CA ILE A 132 8.84 15.97 -0.29
C ILE A 132 8.96 17.12 -1.28
N PHE A 133 9.23 16.85 -2.56
CA PHE A 133 9.29 17.88 -3.61
C PHE A 133 7.93 18.38 -4.09
N LEU A 134 6.84 17.68 -3.76
CA LEU A 134 5.48 18.04 -4.18
C LEU A 134 4.75 18.91 -3.15
N VAL A 135 5.26 18.92 -1.91
CA VAL A 135 4.82 19.70 -0.74
C VAL A 135 5.38 21.11 -0.77
#